data_AF-A0A2E8MK79-F1
#
_entry.id   AF-A0A2E8MK79-F1
#
_cell.length_a   1.000
_cell.length_b   1.000
_cell.length_c   1.000
_cell.angle_alpha   90.00
_cell.angle_beta   90.00
_cell.angle_gamma   90.00
#
_symmetry.space_group_name_H-M   'P 1'
#
loop_
_entity.id
_entity.type
_entity.pdbx_description
1 polymer ?
#
loop_
_entity_poly.entity_id
_entity_poly.type
_entity_poly.pdbx_seq_one_letter_code
_entity_poly.pdbx_strand_id
1 'polypeptide(L)'
;MAKQMKSRVGDFEKSLKELEAIVERMEAGDQPLETSIKDFERGMTLVRACRDSLHQAELKVQKLIEKEGVLESEPFEPEDE
;
A
#
# COMPACT_ATOMS: atom_id res chain seq x y z
N MET A 1 -9.94 17.80 -3.26
CA MET A 1 -9.25 16.65 -2.63
C MET A 1 -9.41 15.31 -3.38
N ALA A 2 -10.48 15.08 -4.16
CA ALA A 2 -10.68 13.85 -4.92
C ALA A 2 -9.62 13.61 -6.05
N LYS A 3 -9.18 14.68 -6.71
CA LYS A 3 -8.20 14.61 -7.83
C LYS A 3 -6.84 14.03 -7.40
N GLN A 4 -6.38 14.37 -6.19
CA GLN A 4 -5.12 13.87 -5.60
C GLN A 4 -5.26 12.45 -5.04
N MET A 5 -6.48 11.99 -4.76
CA MET A 5 -6.73 10.61 -4.33
C MET A 5 -6.70 9.68 -5.54
N LYS A 6 -7.29 10.11 -6.66
CA LYS A 6 -7.29 9.37 -7.92
C LYS A 6 -5.88 9.19 -8.49
N SER A 7 -4.99 10.18 -8.33
CA SER A 7 -3.59 10.06 -8.76
C SER A 7 -2.83 9.02 -7.94
N ARG A 8 -2.95 9.04 -6.61
CA ARG A 8 -2.27 8.07 -5.72
C ARG A 8 -2.75 6.64 -5.91
N VAL A 9 -4.05 6.45 -6.12
CA VAL A 9 -4.62 5.13 -6.46
C VAL A 9 -4.07 4.65 -7.81
N GLY A 10 -3.99 5.53 -8.80
CA GLY A 10 -3.38 5.21 -10.09
C GLY A 10 -1.89 4.87 -9.99
N ASP A 11 -1.15 5.50 -9.08
CA ASP A 11 0.27 5.18 -8.84
C ASP A 11 0.45 3.84 -8.11
N PHE A 12 -0.46 3.50 -7.20
CA PHE A 12 -0.52 2.18 -6.56
C PHE A 12 -0.80 1.07 -7.57
N GLU A 13 -1.87 1.20 -8.38
CA GLU A 13 -2.25 0.17 -9.37
C GLU A 13 -1.12 -0.07 -10.38
N LYS A 14 -0.43 0.99 -10.81
CA LYS A 14 0.75 0.85 -11.69
C LYS A 14 1.89 0.09 -11.01
N SER A 15 2.20 0.45 -9.77
CA SER A 15 3.30 -0.17 -9.02
C SER A 15 3.01 -1.65 -8.74
N LEU A 16 1.76 -1.98 -8.41
CA LEU A 16 1.31 -3.34 -8.20
C LEU A 16 1.42 -4.17 -9.49
N LYS A 17 0.92 -3.63 -10.61
CA LYS A 17 0.99 -4.32 -11.90
C LYS A 17 2.41 -4.57 -12.37
N GLU A 18 3.32 -3.63 -12.12
CA GLU A 18 4.74 -3.82 -12.44
C GLU A 18 5.37 -4.90 -11.55
N LEU A 19 5.00 -4.95 -10.26
CA LEU A 19 5.48 -5.96 -9.33
C LEU A 19 5.00 -7.36 -9.73
N GLU A 20 3.74 -7.52 -10.11
CA GLU A 20 3.18 -8.77 -10.63
C GLU A 20 3.97 -9.27 -11.84
N ALA A 21 4.24 -8.38 -12.81
CA ALA A 21 5.03 -8.71 -13.98
C ALA A 21 6.48 -9.10 -13.64
N ILE A 22 7.07 -8.53 -12.60
CA ILE A 22 8.41 -8.94 -12.11
C ILE A 22 8.34 -10.34 -11.50
N VAL A 23 7.34 -10.62 -10.66
CA VAL A 23 7.17 -11.93 -10.03
C VAL A 23 6.99 -13.01 -11.10
N GLU A 24 6.12 -12.79 -12.10
CA GLU A 24 5.93 -13.72 -13.21
C GLU A 24 7.25 -14.02 -13.95
N ARG A 25 8.07 -13.00 -14.22
CA ARG A 25 9.40 -13.20 -14.85
C ARG A 25 10.36 -13.96 -13.95
N MET A 26 10.35 -13.70 -12.65
CA MET A 26 11.21 -14.39 -11.69
C MET A 26 10.82 -15.87 -11.54
N GLU A 27 9.52 -16.17 -11.58
CA GLU A 27 8.98 -17.53 -11.51
C GLU A 27 9.25 -18.35 -12.79
N ALA A 28 9.32 -17.69 -13.96
CA ALA A 28 9.67 -18.35 -15.22
C ALA A 28 11.09 -18.96 -15.21
N GLY A 29 12.02 -18.37 -14.46
CA GLY A 29 13.34 -18.96 -14.16
C GLY A 29 14.33 -19.05 -15.32
N ASP A 30 14.05 -18.44 -16.47
CA ASP A 30 14.87 -18.49 -17.69
C ASP A 30 15.80 -17.27 -17.87
N GLN A 31 15.86 -16.39 -16.85
CA GLN A 31 16.60 -15.13 -16.92
C GLN A 31 18.04 -15.21 -16.38
N PRO A 32 18.98 -14.43 -16.96
CA PRO A 32 20.34 -14.30 -16.44
C PRO A 32 20.38 -13.78 -15.00
N LEU A 33 21.35 -14.22 -14.21
CA LEU A 33 21.52 -13.83 -12.81
C LEU A 33 21.52 -12.29 -12.60
N GLU A 34 22.20 -11.54 -13.46
CA GLU A 34 22.21 -10.08 -13.36
C GLU A 34 20.81 -9.46 -13.54
N THR A 35 19.99 -10.04 -14.42
CA THR A 35 18.60 -9.60 -14.61
C THR A 35 17.78 -9.94 -13.37
N SER A 36 17.96 -11.14 -12.79
CA SER A 36 17.25 -11.54 -11.56
C SER A 36 17.54 -10.61 -10.39
N ILE A 37 18.79 -10.13 -10.27
CA ILE A 37 19.18 -9.18 -9.23
C ILE A 37 18.48 -7.83 -9.45
N LYS A 38 18.45 -7.33 -10.70
CA LYS A 38 17.76 -6.07 -11.04
C LYS A 38 16.25 -6.16 -10.81
N ASP A 39 15.63 -7.26 -11.22
CA ASP A 39 14.21 -7.52 -11.00
C ASP A 39 13.90 -7.59 -9.50
N PHE A 40 14.76 -8.22 -8.69
CA PHE A 40 14.62 -8.25 -7.24
C PHE A 40 14.71 -6.85 -6.60
N GLU A 41 15.72 -6.05 -6.94
CA GLU A 41 15.87 -4.68 -6.43
C GLU A 41 14.68 -3.80 -6.81
N ARG A 42 14.22 -3.92 -8.05
CA ARG A 42 13.02 -3.23 -8.53
C ARG A 42 11.78 -3.68 -7.79
N GLY A 43 11.59 -4.98 -7.61
CA GLY A 43 10.50 -5.57 -6.84
C GLY A 43 10.46 -5.04 -5.41
N MET A 44 11.61 -5.00 -4.72
CA MET A 44 11.70 -4.43 -3.37
C MET A 44 11.31 -2.95 -3.32
N THR A 45 11.68 -2.18 -4.34
CA THR A 45 11.31 -0.76 -4.45
C THR A 45 9.80 -0.60 -4.63
N LEU A 46 9.18 -1.42 -5.49
CA LEU A 46 7.74 -1.42 -5.74
C LEU A 46 6.94 -1.84 -4.51
N VAL A 47 7.40 -2.87 -3.77
CA VAL A 47 6.79 -3.31 -2.52
C VAL A 47 6.73 -2.15 -1.51
N ARG A 48 7.82 -1.39 -1.36
CA ARG A 48 7.85 -0.22 -0.47
C ARG A 48 6.84 0.84 -0.94
N ALA A 49 6.83 1.18 -2.22
CA ALA A 49 5.90 2.15 -2.78
C ALA A 49 4.42 1.76 -2.60
N CYS A 50 4.09 0.47 -2.74
CA CYS A 50 2.76 -0.06 -2.49
C CYS A 50 2.37 0.10 -1.01
N ARG A 51 3.26 -0.28 -0.09
CA ARG A 51 3.02 -0.15 1.37
C ARG A 51 2.80 1.31 1.77
N ASP A 52 3.63 2.22 1.26
CA ASP A 52 3.49 3.65 1.55
C ASP A 52 2.15 4.19 1.02
N SER A 53 1.76 3.77 -0.18
CA SER A 53 0.48 4.18 -0.79
C SER A 53 -0.72 3.71 0.05
N LEU A 54 -0.69 2.46 0.51
CA LEU A 54 -1.73 1.89 1.38
C LEU A 54 -1.79 2.62 2.73
N HIS A 55 -0.64 2.85 3.36
CA HIS A 55 -0.57 3.57 4.63
C HIS A 55 -1.12 5.00 4.52
N GLN A 56 -0.80 5.71 3.44
CA GLN A 56 -1.35 7.05 3.20
C GLN A 56 -2.87 7.03 2.93
N ALA A 57 -3.39 5.96 2.32
CA ALA A 57 -4.82 5.79 2.13
C ALA A 57 -5.53 5.56 3.48
N GLU A 58 -4.99 4.67 4.31
CA GLU A 58 -5.49 4.38 5.66
C GLU A 58 -5.56 5.64 6.53
N LEU A 59 -4.45 6.38 6.65
CA LEU A 59 -4.40 7.63 7.41
C LEU A 59 -5.44 8.66 6.94
N LYS A 60 -5.73 8.66 5.64
CA LYS A 60 -6.73 9.58 5.08
C LYS A 60 -8.14 9.14 5.40
N VAL A 61 -8.43 7.83 5.36
CA VAL A 61 -9.72 7.27 5.78
C VAL A 61 -9.96 7.57 7.25
N GLN A 62 -8.98 7.33 8.11
CA GLN A 62 -9.06 7.63 9.54
C GLN A 62 -9.42 9.10 9.79
N LYS A 63 -8.71 10.03 9.14
CA LYS A 63 -9.01 11.47 9.24
C LYS A 63 -10.40 11.86 8.72
N LEU A 64 -10.95 11.13 7.75
CA LEU A 64 -12.30 11.38 7.24
C LEU A 64 -13.35 10.91 8.26
N ILE A 65 -13.15 9.74 8.87
CA ILE A 65 -14.02 9.22 9.94
C ILE A 65 -14.01 10.17 11.14
N GLU A 66 -12.83 10.61 11.59
CA GLU A 66 -12.68 11.60 12.66
C GLU A 66 -13.40 12.92 12.34
N LYS A 67 -13.33 13.38 11.09
CA LYS A 67 -13.95 14.64 10.65
C LYS A 67 -15.48 14.55 10.53
N GLU A 68 -16.02 13.38 10.19
CA GLU A 68 -17.47 13.16 10.14
C GLU A 68 -18.09 12.91 11.53
N GLY A 69 -17.29 12.94 12.61
CA GLY A 69 -17.79 12.88 13.98
C GLY A 69 -18.26 11.49 14.43
N VAL A 70 -17.98 10.44 13.65
CA VAL A 70 -18.30 9.06 14.02
C VAL A 70 -17.12 8.48 14.83
N LEU A 71 -16.96 9.01 16.04
CA LEU A 71 -16.28 8.35 17.14
C LEU A 71 -17.29 8.34 18.29
N GLU A 72 -18.12 7.30 18.35
CA GLU A 72 -18.76 6.96 19.63
C GLU A 72 -17.67 6.38 20.52
N SER A 73 -17.05 7.25 21.31
CA SER A 73 -16.31 6.82 22.49
C SER A 73 -17.32 6.50 23.58
N GLU A 74 -17.50 5.23 23.90
CA GLU A 74 -18.17 4.87 25.15
C GLU A 74 -17.21 5.06 26.32
N PRO A 75 -17.66 5.62 27.46
CA PRO A 75 -16.89 5.64 28.68
C PRO A 75 -16.48 4.22 29.08
N PHE A 76 -15.18 3.99 29.24
CA PHE A 76 -14.71 2.77 29.89
C PHE A 76 -15.00 2.90 31.39
N GLU A 77 -16.03 2.21 31.87
CA GLU A 77 -16.20 1.97 33.30
C GLU A 77 -15.30 0.79 33.67
N PRO A 78 -14.22 1.00 34.45
CA PRO A 78 -13.49 -0.13 35.00
C PRO A 78 -14.46 -0.92 35.89
N GLU A 79 -14.60 -2.22 35.63
CA GLU A 79 -15.23 -3.12 36.59
C GLU A 79 -14.39 -3.05 37.88
N ASP A 80 -14.93 -2.40 38.91
CA ASP A 80 -14.37 -2.42 40.25
C ASP A 80 -14.43 -3.88 40.76
N GLU A 81 -13.29 -4.57 40.75
CA GLU A 81 -13.04 -5.77 41.59
C GLU A 81 -11.96 -5.47 42.64
#